data_AF-A0A1M6RNP9-F1
#
_entry.id   AF-A0A1M6RNP9-F1
#
_cell.length_a   1.000
_cell.length_b   1.000
_cell.length_c   1.000
_cell.angle_alpha   90.00
_cell.angle_beta   90.00
_cell.angle_gamma   90.00
#
_symmetry.space_group_name_H-M   'P 1'
#
loop_
_entity.id
_entity.type
_entity.pdbx_description
1 polymer ?
#
loop_
_entity_poly.entity_id
_entity_poly.type
_entity_poly.pdbx_seq_one_letter_code
_entity_poly.pdbx_strand_id
1 'polypeptide(L)'
;MENLQDALGALFLVLGLVAVIFIIARYTYLLKKAMIEKGMQPSGSGKRMRYVDIGCIVLGLGIGLLVSSIFTTMDLGEDTTDLFIWGTILIFGALGLLTAHWLRKKEGGR
;
A
#
# COMPACT_ATOMS: atom_id res chain seq x y z
N MET A 1 -12.13 -15.27 29.42
CA MET A 1 -12.40 -15.69 28.03
C MET A 1 -11.85 -14.66 27.02
N GLU A 2 -11.78 -13.37 27.37
CA GLU A 2 -11.23 -12.31 26.49
C GLU A 2 -9.73 -12.46 26.15
N ASN A 3 -8.88 -12.81 27.11
CA ASN A 3 -7.42 -12.99 26.87
C ASN A 3 -7.07 -14.05 25.80
N LEU A 4 -7.90 -15.08 25.63
CA LEU A 4 -7.66 -16.13 24.64
C LEU A 4 -7.99 -15.64 23.23
N GLN A 5 -9.01 -14.79 23.08
CA GLN A 5 -9.42 -14.20 21.81
C GLN A 5 -8.40 -13.15 21.34
N ASP A 6 -7.88 -12.33 22.25
CA ASP A 6 -6.81 -11.37 21.94
C ASP A 6 -5.51 -12.06 21.53
N ALA A 7 -5.13 -13.14 22.23
CA ALA A 7 -3.97 -13.94 21.86
C ALA A 7 -4.12 -14.59 20.48
N LEU A 8 -5.31 -15.10 20.15
CA LEU A 8 -5.62 -15.66 18.83
C LEU A 8 -5.58 -14.59 17.73
N GLY A 9 -6.17 -13.41 17.97
CA GLY A 9 -6.17 -12.29 17.03
C GLY A 9 -4.74 -11.81 16.72
N ALA A 10 -3.90 -11.67 17.75
CA ALA A 10 -2.49 -11.31 17.58
C ALA A 10 -1.72 -12.38 16.78
N LEU A 11 -1.97 -13.67 17.03
CA LEU A 11 -1.31 -14.78 16.34
C LEU A 11 -1.70 -14.82 14.84
N PHE A 12 -2.97 -14.58 14.52
CA PHE A 12 -3.44 -14.46 13.13
C PHE A 12 -2.81 -13.28 12.39
N LEU A 13 -2.68 -12.12 13.05
CA LEU A 13 -2.01 -10.96 12.46
C LEU A 13 -0.54 -11.25 12.11
N VAL A 14 0.19 -11.87 13.04
CA VAL A 14 1.60 -12.24 12.82
C VAL A 14 1.73 -13.26 11.69
N LEU A 15 0.89 -14.30 11.68
CA LEU A 15 0.88 -15.31 10.61
C LEU A 15 0.55 -14.69 9.25
N GLY A 16 -0.43 -13.79 9.19
CA GLY A 16 -0.80 -13.09 7.96
C GLY A 16 0.36 -12.25 7.41
N LEU A 17 1.04 -11.51 8.28
CA LEU A 17 2.18 -10.68 7.90
C LEU A 17 3.35 -11.53 7.37
N VAL A 18 3.66 -12.64 8.05
CA VAL A 18 4.69 -13.60 7.60
C VAL A 18 4.32 -14.23 6.26
N ALA A 19 3.06 -14.63 6.07
CA ALA A 19 2.60 -15.21 4.82
C ALA A 19 2.73 -14.23 3.64
N VAL A 20 2.36 -12.96 3.84
CA VAL A 20 2.49 -11.91 2.81
C VAL A 20 3.96 -11.70 2.43
N ILE A 21 4.86 -11.58 3.40
CA ILE A 21 6.30 -11.44 3.14
C ILE A 21 6.83 -12.66 2.39
N PHE A 22 6.44 -13.86 2.81
CA PHE A 22 6.84 -15.11 2.17
C PHE A 22 6.37 -15.17 0.71
N ILE A 23 5.12 -14.80 0.42
CA ILE A 23 4.58 -14.75 -0.94
C ILE A 23 5.40 -13.78 -1.80
N ILE A 24 5.64 -12.54 -1.31
CA ILE A 24 6.41 -11.54 -2.06
C ILE A 24 7.84 -12.04 -2.34
N ALA A 25 8.52 -12.59 -1.34
CA ALA A 25 9.87 -13.11 -1.48
C ALA A 25 9.93 -14.25 -2.52
N ARG A 26 8.98 -15.19 -2.44
CA ARG A 26 8.88 -16.32 -3.37
C ARG A 26 8.64 -15.86 -4.81
N TYR A 27 7.70 -14.94 -5.01
CA TYR A 27 7.40 -14.42 -6.35
C TYR A 27 8.57 -13.62 -6.92
N THR A 28 9.24 -12.81 -6.10
CA THR A 28 10.42 -12.06 -6.51
C THR A 28 11.56 -12.99 -6.95
N TYR A 29 11.76 -14.09 -6.23
CA TYR A 29 12.76 -15.10 -6.59
C TYR A 29 12.43 -15.80 -7.92
N LEU A 30 11.18 -16.23 -8.10
CA LEU A 30 10.73 -16.88 -9.34
C LEU A 30 10.84 -15.95 -10.55
N LEU A 31 10.49 -14.66 -10.39
CA LEU A 31 10.64 -13.65 -11.43
C LEU A 31 12.11 -13.44 -11.82
N LYS A 32 13.01 -13.32 -10.84
CA LYS A 32 14.46 -13.18 -11.11
C LYS A 32 15.02 -14.41 -11.81
N LYS A 33 14.63 -15.60 -11.38
CA LYS A 33 15.04 -16.86 -12.01
C LYS A 33 14.57 -16.94 -13.47
N ALA A 34 13.30 -16.65 -13.72
CA ALA A 34 12.73 -16.66 -15.06
C ALA A 34 13.34 -15.60 -16.00
N MET A 35 13.74 -14.43 -15.47
CA MET A 35 14.44 -13.40 -16.24
C MET A 35 15.85 -13.85 -16.65
N ILE A 36 16.59 -14.50 -15.73
CA ILE A 36 17.93 -15.04 -16.02
C ILE A 36 17.85 -16.16 -17.07
N GLU A 37 16.89 -17.09 -16.95
CA GLU A 37 16.69 -18.18 -17.91
C GLU A 37 16.32 -17.68 -19.32
N LYS A 38 15.69 -16.50 -19.42
CA LYS A 38 15.34 -15.86 -20.69
C LYS A 38 16.39 -14.85 -21.20
N GLY A 39 17.53 -14.72 -20.53
CA GLY A 39 18.59 -13.78 -20.91
C GLY A 39 18.23 -12.31 -20.76
N MET A 40 17.15 -11.98 -20.03
CA MET A 40 16.73 -10.61 -19.80
C MET A 40 17.48 -10.03 -18.59
N GLN A 41 18.31 -9.01 -18.80
CA GLN A 41 18.90 -8.25 -17.69
C GLN A 41 17.79 -7.50 -16.94
N PRO A 42 17.82 -7.47 -15.59
CA PRO A 42 16.91 -6.64 -14.82
C PRO A 42 17.18 -5.19 -15.18
N SER A 43 16.25 -4.55 -15.90
CA SER A 43 16.40 -3.16 -16.30
C SER A 43 16.51 -2.30 -15.04
N GLY A 44 17.68 -1.70 -14.85
CA GLY A 44 17.96 -0.78 -13.76
C GLY A 44 17.25 0.56 -13.95
N SER A 45 15.91 0.58 -13.91
CA SER A 45 15.12 1.81 -14.01
C SER A 45 14.88 2.48 -12.64
N GLY A 46 15.86 2.41 -11.75
CA GLY A 46 15.63 2.55 -10.30
C GLY A 46 15.48 3.98 -9.76
N LYS A 47 15.82 5.03 -10.52
CA LYS A 47 15.98 6.38 -9.92
C LYS A 47 14.95 7.42 -10.34
N ARG A 48 14.49 7.43 -11.59
CA ARG A 48 13.50 8.41 -12.08
C ARG A 48 12.06 8.06 -11.66
N MET A 49 11.74 6.77 -11.65
CA MET A 49 10.41 6.24 -11.30
C MET A 49 10.05 6.42 -9.82
N ARG A 50 11.04 6.50 -8.92
CA ARG A 50 10.82 6.66 -7.47
C ARG A 50 10.18 8.00 -7.11
N TYR A 51 10.41 9.05 -7.91
CA TYR A 51 9.79 10.37 -7.69
C TYR A 51 8.30 10.39 -8.04
N VAL A 52 7.88 9.65 -9.08
CA VAL A 52 6.47 9.54 -9.47
C VAL A 52 5.67 8.80 -8.39
N ASP A 53 6.27 7.75 -7.82
CA ASP A 53 5.67 7.02 -6.70
C ASP A 53 5.47 7.90 -5.47
N ILE A 54 6.52 8.62 -5.07
CA ILE A 54 6.44 9.53 -3.91
C ILE A 54 5.41 10.63 -4.17
N GLY A 55 5.41 11.22 -5.37
CA GLY A 55 4.46 12.26 -5.75
C GLY A 55 3.00 11.79 -5.69
N CYS A 56 2.69 10.62 -6.24
CA CYS A 56 1.34 10.06 -6.21
C CYS A 56 0.89 9.66 -4.80
N ILE A 57 1.79 9.16 -3.93
CA ILE A 57 1.47 8.87 -2.53
C ILE A 57 1.16 10.17 -1.77
N VAL A 58 1.99 11.20 -1.90
CA VAL A 58 1.78 12.49 -1.22
C VAL A 58 0.50 13.16 -1.71
N LEU A 59 0.20 13.09 -3.01
CA LEU A 59 -1.07 13.59 -3.55
C LEU A 59 -2.28 12.81 -3.00
N GLY A 60 -2.20 11.47 -2.96
CA GLY A 60 -3.26 10.64 -2.38
C GLY A 60 -3.50 10.99 -0.91
N LEU A 61 -2.44 11.08 -0.11
CA LEU A 61 -2.53 11.45 1.30
C LEU A 61 -3.08 12.88 1.49
N GLY A 62 -2.63 13.84 0.68
CA GLY A 62 -3.12 15.21 0.73
C GLY A 62 -4.62 15.33 0.41
N ILE A 63 -5.10 14.61 -0.61
CA ILE A 63 -6.52 14.56 -0.94
C ILE A 63 -7.30 13.86 0.17
N GLY A 64 -6.79 12.76 0.72
CA GLY A 64 -7.41 12.04 1.84
C GLY A 64 -7.59 12.93 3.07
N LEU A 65 -6.59 13.74 3.42
CA LEU A 65 -6.66 14.70 4.52
C LEU A 65 -7.67 15.83 4.27
N LEU A 66 -7.75 16.34 3.03
CA LEU A 66 -8.75 17.36 2.69
C LEU A 66 -10.18 16.81 2.79
N VAL A 67 -10.41 15.59 2.29
CA VAL A 67 -11.71 14.92 2.37
C VAL A 67 -12.07 14.60 3.82
N SER A 68 -11.08 14.14 4.61
CA SER A 68 -11.23 13.88 6.04
C SER A 68 -11.69 15.10 6.82
N SER A 69 -11.16 16.30 6.52
CA SER A 69 -11.55 17.54 7.21
C SER A 69 -13.02 17.90 7.01
N ILE A 70 -13.67 17.43 5.93
CA ILE A 70 -15.09 17.66 5.69
C ILE A 70 -15.93 16.81 6.66
N PHE A 71 -15.51 15.56 6.92
CA PHE A 71 -16.20 14.68 7.87
C PHE A 71 -16.14 15.20 9.30
N THR A 72 -15.03 15.83 9.71
CA THR A 72 -14.90 16.47 11.03
C THR A 72 -15.87 17.65 11.24
N THR A 73 -16.36 18.29 10.18
CA THR A 73 -17.33 19.40 10.31
C THR A 73 -18.78 18.94 10.45
N MET A 74 -19.07 17.67 10.19
CA MET A 74 -20.34 17.06 10.52
C MET A 74 -20.23 16.53 11.95
N ASP A 75 -21.17 16.90 12.82
CA ASP A 75 -21.22 16.55 14.24
C ASP A 75 -21.45 15.03 14.42
N LEU A 76 -20.43 14.24 14.11
CA LEU A 76 -20.37 12.80 14.35
C LEU A 76 -19.59 12.58 15.65
N GLY A 77 -20.02 11.59 16.44
CA GLY A 77 -19.34 11.23 17.69
C GLY A 77 -17.84 11.00 17.48
N GLU A 78 -17.03 11.44 18.46
CA GLU A 78 -15.55 11.49 18.39
C GLU A 78 -14.93 10.19 17.85
N ASP A 79 -15.38 9.03 18.32
CA ASP A 79 -14.88 7.72 17.89
C ASP A 79 -15.15 7.43 16.40
N THR A 80 -16.29 7.89 15.89
CA THR A 80 -16.66 7.70 14.48
C THR A 80 -15.84 8.64 13.60
N THR A 81 -15.67 9.89 14.03
CA THR A 81 -14.88 10.88 13.32
C THR A 81 -13.42 10.45 13.19
N ASP A 82 -12.81 9.94 14.27
CA ASP A 82 -11.43 9.42 14.22
C ASP A 82 -11.30 8.23 13.26
N LEU A 83 -12.25 7.29 13.31
CA LEU A 83 -12.28 6.15 12.37
C LEU A 83 -12.37 6.60 10.90
N PHE A 84 -13.17 7.63 10.59
CA PHE A 84 -13.29 8.18 9.24
C PHE A 84 -12.02 8.93 8.81
N ILE A 85 -11.37 9.65 9.71
CA ILE A 85 -10.08 10.32 9.44
C ILE A 85 -9.03 9.29 9.04
N TRP A 86 -8.78 8.29 9.89
CA TRP A 86 -7.80 7.24 9.60
C TRP A 86 -8.16 6.41 8.37
N GLY A 87 -9.45 6.09 8.20
CA GLY A 87 -9.96 5.33 7.06
C GLY A 87 -9.74 6.05 5.73
N THR A 88 -10.10 7.34 5.65
CA THR A 88 -9.95 8.12 4.42
C THR A 88 -8.48 8.34 4.05
N ILE A 89 -7.60 8.58 5.02
CA ILE A 89 -6.15 8.69 4.79
C ILE A 89 -5.58 7.39 4.20
N LEU A 90 -5.92 6.23 4.79
CA LEU A 90 -5.44 4.94 4.29
C LEU A 90 -6.01 4.59 2.91
N ILE A 91 -7.31 4.82 2.67
CA ILE A 91 -7.96 4.53 1.39
C ILE A 91 -7.38 5.41 0.28
N PHE A 92 -7.31 6.73 0.49
CA PHE A 92 -6.77 7.64 -0.51
C PHE A 92 -5.26 7.49 -0.70
N GLY A 93 -4.50 7.19 0.36
CA GLY A 93 -3.08 6.84 0.26
C GLY A 93 -2.85 5.57 -0.56
N ALA A 94 -3.65 4.52 -0.34
CA ALA A 94 -3.59 3.29 -1.12
C ALA A 94 -3.98 3.49 -2.60
N LEU A 95 -5.01 4.30 -2.86
CA LEU A 95 -5.40 4.71 -4.22
C LEU A 95 -4.28 5.50 -4.92
N GLY A 96 -3.61 6.40 -4.21
CA GLY A 96 -2.43 7.11 -4.70
C GLY A 96 -1.30 6.15 -5.09
N LEU A 97 -1.04 5.13 -4.29
CA LEU A 97 -0.03 4.11 -4.60
C LEU A 97 -0.44 3.23 -5.80
N LEU A 98 -1.73 2.87 -5.90
CA LEU A 98 -2.26 2.05 -7.00
C LEU A 98 -2.16 2.81 -8.33
N THR A 99 -2.53 4.09 -8.34
CA THR A 99 -2.39 4.96 -9.51
C THR A 99 -0.93 5.16 -9.90
N ALA A 100 0.00 5.29 -8.93
CA ALA A 100 1.43 5.31 -9.20
C ALA A 100 1.92 4.03 -9.90
N HIS A 101 1.39 2.87 -9.48
CA HIS A 101 1.72 1.59 -10.09
C HIS A 101 1.19 1.47 -11.54
N TRP A 102 -0.01 1.96 -11.79
CA TRP A 102 -0.55 2.06 -13.17
C TRP A 102 0.22 3.04 -14.04
N LEU A 103 0.62 4.19 -13.50
CA LEU A 103 1.44 5.16 -14.23
C LEU A 103 2.80 4.57 -14.60
N ARG A 104 3.42 3.82 -13.67
CA ARG A 104 4.65 3.05 -13.94
C ARG A 104 4.47 2.03 -15.06
N LYS A 105 3.35 1.30 -15.10
CA LYS A 105 3.07 0.33 -16.19
C LYS A 105 2.91 1.01 -17.54
N LYS A 106 2.33 2.22 -17.57
CA LYS A 106 2.14 3.00 -18.80
C LYS A 106 3.46 3.62 -19.30
N GLU A 107 4.32 4.07 -18.39
CA GLU A 107 5.61 4.69 -18.74
C GLU A 107 6.72 3.66 -19.02
N GLY A 108 6.73 2.51 -18.34
CA GLY A 108 7.66 1.40 -18.58
C GLY A 108 7.36 0.57 -19.84
N GLY A 109 6.33 0.93 -20.60
CA GLY A 109 5.95 0.31 -21.88
C GLY A 109 6.49 1.05 -23.12
N ARG A 110 7.47 1.94 -22.97
CA ARG A 110 8.21 2.59 -24.07
C ARG A 110 9.68 2.22 -24.01
#